data_AF-A0A2N7XT82-F1
#
_entry.id   AF-A0A2N7XT82-F1
#
_cell.length_a   1.000
_cell.length_b   1.000
_cell.length_c   1.000
_cell.angle_alpha   90.00
_cell.angle_beta   90.00
_cell.angle_gamma   90.00
#
_symmetry.space_group_name_H-M   'P 1'
#
loop_
_entity.id
_entity.type
_entity.pdbx_description
1 polymer ?
#
loop_
_entity_poly.entity_id
_entity_poly.type
_entity_poly.pdbx_seq_one_letter_code
_entity_poly.pdbx_strand_id
1 'polypeptide(L)'
;VAAAQVKSAVLLAGLNTPGITRVIEPVATRDHSERMLRGFGAKVTVEPSPQGRIIAITGEAELLPQEIVVPGDPSSAAFLVVA
;
A
#
# COMPACT_ATOMS: atom_id res chain seq x y z
N VAL A 1 6.31 -13.92 -8.80
CA VAL A 1 4.88 -13.59 -8.53
C VAL A 1 4.81 -12.17 -8.00
N ALA A 2 4.01 -11.29 -8.62
CA ALA A 2 3.77 -9.93 -8.11
C ALA A 2 2.61 -9.98 -7.10
N ALA A 3 2.87 -9.70 -5.83
CA ALA A 3 1.90 -9.93 -4.75
C ALA A 3 1.68 -8.68 -3.88
N ALA A 4 0.55 -8.00 -4.09
CA ALA A 4 0.15 -6.84 -3.28
C ALA A 4 0.01 -7.17 -1.78
N GLN A 5 -0.36 -8.42 -1.47
CA GLN A 5 -0.52 -8.90 -0.10
C GLN A 5 0.82 -8.99 0.64
N VAL A 6 1.87 -9.52 0.00
CA VAL A 6 3.22 -9.59 0.59
C VAL A 6 3.76 -8.19 0.83
N LYS A 7 3.60 -7.29 -0.16
CA LYS A 7 3.92 -5.85 0.00
C LYS A 7 3.22 -5.27 1.23
N SER A 8 1.90 -5.48 1.34
CA SER A 8 1.10 -4.94 2.44
C SER A 8 1.54 -5.48 3.80
N ALA A 9 1.80 -6.79 3.90
CA ALA A 9 2.27 -7.41 5.14
C ALA A 9 3.60 -6.82 5.63
N VAL A 10 4.56 -6.62 4.72
CA VAL A 10 5.86 -6.01 5.06
C VAL A 10 5.71 -4.54 5.47
N LEU A 11 4.87 -3.77 4.77
CA LEU A 11 4.63 -2.37 5.14
C LEU A 11 3.94 -2.23 6.50
N LEU A 12 2.99 -3.11 6.82
CA LEU A 12 2.35 -3.15 8.14
C LEU A 12 3.34 -3.52 9.25
N ALA A 13 4.23 -4.48 9.01
CA ALA A 13 5.31 -4.79 9.94
C ALA A 13 6.26 -3.59 10.15
N GLY A 14 6.50 -2.81 9.09
CA GLY A 14 7.29 -1.59 9.13
C GLY A 14 6.72 -0.49 10.03
N LEU A 15 5.41 -0.45 10.27
CA LEU A 15 4.79 0.56 11.14
C LEU A 15 5.33 0.54 12.57
N ASN A 16 5.65 -0.65 13.10
CA ASN A 16 6.13 -0.82 14.47
C ASN A 16 7.63 -1.16 14.53
N THR A 17 8.37 -0.89 13.46
CA THR A 17 9.81 -1.19 13.35
C THR A 17 10.60 0.13 13.30
N PRO A 18 11.58 0.36 14.20
CA PRO A 18 12.39 1.57 14.16
C PRO A 18 13.11 1.75 12.80
N GLY A 19 13.13 2.99 12.30
CA GLY A 19 13.80 3.34 11.05
C GLY A 19 12.90 3.24 9.81
N ILE A 20 13.48 2.86 8.67
CA ILE A 20 12.79 2.86 7.37
C ILE A 20 12.72 1.44 6.80
N THR A 21 11.50 0.93 6.62
CA THR A 21 11.27 -0.33 5.92
C THR A 21 11.06 -0.06 4.43
N ARG A 22 11.74 -0.81 3.56
CA ARG A 22 11.65 -0.66 2.10
C ARG A 22 11.21 -1.97 1.45
N VAL A 23 10.25 -1.87 0.53
CA VAL A 23 9.79 -2.96 -0.34
C VAL A 23 10.11 -2.58 -1.78
N ILE A 24 10.75 -3.48 -2.50
CA ILE A 24 10.98 -3.34 -3.94
C ILE A 24 9.90 -4.14 -4.67
N GLU A 25 9.13 -3.46 -5.51
CA GLU A 25 8.04 -4.01 -6.31
C GLU A 25 8.44 -4.00 -7.79
N PRO A 26 8.90 -5.14 -8.36
CA PRO A 26 9.36 -5.20 -9.75
C PRO A 26 8.25 -4.93 -10.78
N VAL A 27 7.02 -5.35 -10.47
CA VAL A 27 5.84 -5.13 -11.29
C VAL A 27 4.76 -4.55 -10.41
N ALA A 28 4.20 -3.41 -10.84
CA ALA A 28 3.19 -2.69 -10.08
C ALA A 28 1.98 -3.57 -9.77
N THR A 29 1.56 -3.58 -8.51
CA THR A 29 0.30 -4.18 -8.06
C THR A 29 -0.62 -3.09 -7.50
N ARG A 30 -1.87 -3.44 -7.17
CA ARG A 30 -2.80 -2.52 -6.49
C ARG A 30 -2.14 -1.86 -5.26
N ASP A 31 -2.47 -0.59 -5.03
CA ASP A 31 -1.75 0.32 -4.12
C ASP A 31 -2.58 0.80 -2.93
N HIS A 32 -3.66 0.07 -2.59
CA HIS A 32 -4.58 0.49 -1.53
C HIS A 32 -3.87 0.68 -0.19
N SER A 33 -2.93 -0.20 0.18
CA SER A 33 -2.20 -0.12 1.44
C SER A 33 -1.38 1.15 1.53
N GLU A 34 -0.65 1.50 0.48
CA GLU A 34 0.15 2.73 0.42
C GLU A 34 -0.73 3.98 0.53
N ARG A 35 -1.86 4.01 -0.19
CA ARG A 35 -2.79 5.16 -0.18
C ARG A 35 -3.46 5.31 1.18
N MET A 36 -3.93 4.21 1.76
CA MET A 36 -4.56 4.19 3.07
C MET A 36 -3.56 4.61 4.14
N LEU A 37 -2.38 3.99 4.20
CA LEU A 37 -1.37 4.33 5.21
C LEU A 37 -0.99 5.81 5.17
N ARG A 38 -0.83 6.42 3.98
CA ARG A 38 -0.63 7.88 3.87
C ARG A 38 -1.83 8.68 4.39
N GLY A 39 -3.05 8.25 4.06
CA GLY A 39 -4.28 8.89 4.55
C GLY A 39 -4.39 8.86 6.08
N PHE A 40 -3.93 7.78 6.71
CA PHE A 40 -3.84 7.66 8.17
C PHE A 40 -2.63 8.40 8.78
N GLY A 41 -1.84 9.15 8.00
CA GLY A 41 -0.72 9.96 8.49
C GLY A 41 0.64 9.26 8.48
N ALA A 42 0.74 7.99 8.06
CA ALA A 42 2.04 7.33 7.94
C ALA A 42 2.88 7.95 6.82
N LYS A 43 4.18 8.15 7.08
CA LYS A 43 5.12 8.63 6.07
C LYS A 43 5.52 7.50 5.12
N VAL A 44 4.81 7.40 3.99
CA VAL A 44 5.06 6.42 2.93
C VAL A 44 5.47 7.10 1.62
N THR A 45 6.65 6.78 1.10
CA THR A 45 7.11 7.21 -0.23
C THR A 45 7.01 6.07 -1.24
N VAL A 46 6.77 6.42 -2.51
CA VAL A 46 6.79 5.48 -3.64
C VAL A 46 7.58 6.13 -4.76
N GLU A 47 8.73 5.54 -5.08
CA GLU A 47 9.69 6.10 -6.02
C GLU A 47 9.99 5.09 -7.14
N PRO A 48 10.11 5.53 -8.41
CA PRO A 48 10.57 4.65 -9.49
C PRO A 48 12.06 4.31 -9.31
N SER A 49 12.45 3.10 -9.71
CA SER A 49 13.83 2.63 -9.74
C SER A 49 14.06 1.71 -10.94
N PRO A 50 15.34 1.43 -11.31
CA PRO A 50 15.65 0.46 -12.36
C PRO A 50 15.11 -0.96 -12.10
N GLN A 51 14.76 -1.26 -10.85
CA GLN A 51 14.29 -2.56 -10.39
C GLN A 51 12.76 -2.59 -10.17
N GLY A 52 12.05 -1.52 -10.54
CA GLY A 52 10.60 -1.38 -10.36
C GLY A 52 10.24 -0.16 -9.53
N ARG A 53 9.38 -0.32 -8.50
CA ARG A 53 9.04 0.73 -7.55
C ARG A 53 9.64 0.42 -6.19
N ILE A 54 10.19 1.43 -5.53
CA ILE A 54 10.63 1.35 -4.13
C ILE A 54 9.53 2.00 -3.30
N ILE A 55 8.88 1.21 -2.45
CA ILE A 55 7.93 1.70 -1.46
C ILE A 55 8.63 1.73 -0.11
N ALA A 56 8.69 2.90 0.54
CA ALA A 56 9.33 3.05 1.84
C ALA A 56 8.33 3.57 2.87
N ILE A 57 8.35 3.00 4.07
CA ILE A 57 7.59 3.48 5.22
C ILE A 57 8.55 3.83 6.36
N THR A 58 8.36 4.98 6.97
CA THR A 58 9.02 5.33 8.24
C THR A 58 8.24 4.71 9.37
N GLY A 59 8.88 3.87 10.17
CA GLY A 59 8.22 3.17 11.28
C GLY A 59 8.12 4.01 12.54
N GLU A 60 7.61 3.39 13.59
CA GLU A 60 7.13 4.07 14.82
C GLU A 60 6.13 5.18 14.47
N ALA A 61 5.27 4.89 13.47
CA ALA A 61 4.31 5.84 12.95
C ALA A 61 3.06 5.88 13.82
N GLU A 62 2.66 7.08 14.25
CA GLU A 62 1.34 7.31 14.81
C GLU A 62 0.31 7.42 13.69
N LEU A 63 -0.74 6.59 13.77
CA LEU A 63 -1.84 6.63 12.81
C LEU A 63 -3.00 7.45 13.38
N LEU A 64 -3.56 8.31 12.55
CA LEU A 64 -4.68 9.18 12.88
C LEU A 64 -6.00 8.54 12.41
N PRO A 65 -7.09 8.65 13.20
CA PRO A 65 -8.41 8.21 12.75
C PRO A 65 -8.84 9.00 11.51
N GLN A 66 -9.53 8.33 10.58
CA GLN A 66 -10.00 8.91 9.32
C GLN A 66 -11.46 8.50 9.06
N GLU A 67 -12.24 9.41 8.48
CA GLU A 67 -13.52 9.06 7.84
C GLU A 67 -13.25 8.63 6.40
N ILE A 68 -13.72 7.44 6.03
CA ILE A 68 -13.38 6.83 4.73
C ILE A 68 -14.65 6.39 4.03
N VAL A 69 -14.87 6.92 2.83
CA VAL A 69 -15.89 6.42 1.91
C VAL A 69 -15.26 5.31 1.07
N VAL A 70 -15.66 4.07 1.33
CA VAL A 70 -15.18 2.90 0.57
C VAL A 70 -15.90 2.86 -0.79
N PRO A 71 -15.19 2.91 -1.93
CA PRO A 71 -15.82 2.82 -3.24
C PRO A 71 -16.39 1.41 -3.47
N GLY A 72 -17.33 1.30 -4.41
CA GLY A 72 -17.81 0.00 -4.88
C GLY A 72 -16.68 -0.88 -5.44
N ASP A 73 -16.81 -2.19 -5.27
CA ASP A 73 -15.78 -3.14 -5.70
C ASP A 73 -15.83 -3.39 -7.21
N PRO A 74 -14.79 -3.04 -7.98
CA PRO A 74 -14.74 -3.28 -9.42
C PRO A 74 -14.75 -4.77 -9.77
N SER A 75 -14.22 -5.66 -8.91
CA SER A 75 -14.29 -7.11 -9.13
C SER A 75 -15.71 -7.64 -9.00
N SER A 76 -16.49 -7.12 -8.06
CA SER A 76 -17.92 -7.43 -7.94
C SER A 76 -18.74 -6.85 -9.10
N ALA A 77 -18.41 -5.64 -9.57
CA ALA A 77 -19.08 -5.02 -10.72
C ALA A 77 -18.83 -5.77 -12.04
N ALA A 78 -17.72 -6.49 -12.17
CA ALA A 78 -17.34 -7.19 -13.40
C ALA A 78 -18.41 -8.17 -13.90
N PHE A 79 -19.16 -8.82 -12.99
CA PHE A 79 -20.24 -9.74 -13.37
C PHE A 79 -21.37 -9.06 -14.15
N LEU A 80 -21.72 -7.83 -13.79
CA LEU A 80 -22.77 -7.06 -14.48
C LEU A 80 -22.26 -6.41 -15.76
N VAL A 81 -20.98 -6.02 -15.80
CA VAL A 81 -20.36 -5.38 -16.98
C VAL A 81 -20.21 -6.36 -18.15
N VAL A 82 -19.95 -7.64 -17.85
CA VAL A 82 -19.72 -8.68 -18.87
C VAL A 82 -21.02 -9.32 -19.36
N ALA A 83 -22.09 -9.26 -18.57
CA ALA A 83 -23.41 -9.80 -18.91
C ALA A 83 -24.07 -9.04 -20.06
#